data_AF-M5FT31-F1
#
_entry.id   AF-M5FT31-F1
#
_cell.length_a   1.000
_cell.length_b   1.000
_cell.length_c   1.000
_cell.angle_alpha   90.00
_cell.angle_beta   90.00
_cell.angle_gamma   90.00
#
_symmetry.space_group_name_H-M   'P 1'
#
loop_
_entity.id
_entity.type
_entity.pdbx_description
1 polymer ?
#
loop_
_entity_poly.entity_id
_entity_poly.type
_entity_poly.pdbx_seq_one_letter_code
_entity_poly.pdbx_strand_id
1 'polypeptide(L)'
;MRSASTSSSTAPPNLTWAEFLSIRRAKRRWELTSTIPMTFVGLGAGVAYFGSLEADAAQPIFGIEPMWVYAAATMGCMGLGYLIGPTLGGTLWRTTHRRMMSAIELKDKEFHARIVKHRVDPSRQSAMNPVPDYYGEKIGSLHDYRRWLRDQAKFNKKAMWPED
;
A
#
# COMPACT_ATOMS: atom_id res chain seq x y z
N MET A 1 -41.90 23.59 14.86
CA MET A 1 -40.66 24.27 14.41
C MET A 1 -39.58 23.21 14.25
N ARG A 2 -39.16 22.88 13.01
CA ARG A 2 -38.09 21.91 12.74
C ARG A 2 -36.78 22.69 12.62
N SER A 3 -35.87 22.50 13.56
CA SER A 3 -34.54 23.10 13.54
C SER A 3 -33.72 22.52 12.40
N ALA A 4 -33.35 23.36 11.43
CA ALA A 4 -32.41 23.00 10.38
C ALA A 4 -31.00 22.92 10.98
N SER A 5 -30.40 21.74 10.95
CA SER A 5 -28.99 21.56 11.28
C SER A 5 -28.14 22.16 10.15
N THR A 6 -27.57 23.35 10.39
CA THR A 6 -26.55 23.94 9.52
C THR A 6 -25.31 23.05 9.54
N SER A 7 -25.14 22.23 8.50
CA SER A 7 -23.88 21.53 8.23
C SER A 7 -22.84 22.58 7.84
N SER A 8 -21.96 22.94 8.77
CA SER A 8 -20.79 23.78 8.49
C SER A 8 -19.89 23.04 7.48
N SER A 9 -20.00 23.41 6.20
CA SER A 9 -19.08 23.01 5.15
C SER A 9 -17.71 23.63 5.43
N THR A 10 -16.91 22.95 6.25
CA THR A 10 -15.50 23.31 6.44
C THR A 10 -14.83 23.15 5.08
N ALA A 11 -14.38 24.26 4.48
CA ALA A 11 -13.63 24.23 3.23
C ALA A 11 -12.49 23.21 3.34
N PRO A 12 -12.25 22.37 2.32
CA PRO A 12 -11.18 21.39 2.39
C PRO A 12 -9.87 22.10 2.70
N PRO A 13 -9.08 21.63 3.69
CA PRO A 13 -7.83 22.25 4.03
C PRO A 13 -6.95 22.33 2.78
N ASN A 14 -6.44 23.53 2.48
CA ASN A 14 -5.57 23.77 1.33
C ASN A 14 -4.25 23.02 1.53
N LEU A 15 -4.17 21.82 0.96
CA LEU A 15 -3.04 20.93 1.14
C LEU A 15 -1.91 21.27 0.16
N THR A 16 -0.71 21.53 0.68
CA THR A 16 0.45 21.83 -0.17
C THR A 16 0.97 20.56 -0.87
N TRP A 17 1.72 20.71 -1.97
CA TRP A 17 2.31 19.57 -2.68
C TRP A 17 3.30 18.77 -1.83
N ALA A 18 4.06 19.44 -0.96
CA ALA A 18 5.00 18.77 -0.07
C ALA A 18 4.27 17.89 0.96
N GLU A 19 3.19 18.40 1.54
CA GLU A 19 2.33 17.66 2.46
C GLU A 19 1.59 16.51 1.77
N PHE A 20 1.05 16.73 0.56
CA PHE A 20 0.41 15.67 -0.22
C PHE A 20 1.35 14.48 -0.43
N LEU A 21 2.56 14.75 -0.90
CA LEU A 21 3.52 13.71 -1.23
C LEU A 21 4.03 12.99 0.03
N SER A 22 4.18 13.71 1.15
CA SER A 22 4.56 13.11 2.43
C SER A 22 3.45 12.20 2.98
N ILE A 23 2.18 12.62 2.86
CA ILE A 23 0.99 11.85 3.23
C ILE A 23 0.86 10.59 2.36
N ARG A 24 1.04 10.72 1.03
CA ARG A 24 1.05 9.58 0.09
C ARG A 24 2.15 8.57 0.44
N ARG A 25 3.36 9.03 0.75
CA ARG A 25 4.46 8.18 1.23
C ARG A 25 4.14 7.54 2.59
N ALA A 26 3.49 8.28 3.49
CA ALA A 26 3.06 7.77 4.79
C ALA A 26 2.04 6.64 4.63
N LYS A 27 1.02 6.78 3.77
CA LYS A 27 0.02 5.73 3.50
C LYS A 27 0.67 4.38 3.19
N ARG A 28 1.62 4.35 2.25
CA ARG A 28 2.36 3.12 1.90
C ARG A 28 3.14 2.53 3.08
N ARG A 29 3.70 3.39 3.94
CA ARG A 29 4.37 2.93 5.17
C ARG A 29 3.38 2.31 6.14
N TRP A 30 2.20 2.92 6.34
CA TRP A 30 1.16 2.35 7.21
C TRP A 30 0.75 0.94 6.77
N GLU A 31 0.52 0.75 5.47
CA GLU A 31 0.17 -0.55 4.87
C GLU A 31 1.28 -1.59 5.05
N LEU A 32 2.55 -1.20 4.96
CA LEU A 32 3.69 -2.12 5.15
C LEU A 32 3.96 -2.42 6.63
N THR A 33 3.86 -1.40 7.49
CA THR A 33 4.16 -1.54 8.92
C THR A 33 3.08 -2.27 9.68
N SER A 34 1.82 -2.26 9.21
CA SER A 34 0.73 -3.01 9.84
C SER A 34 0.84 -4.52 9.63
N THR A 35 1.57 -4.96 8.61
CA THR A 35 1.83 -6.38 8.36
C THR A 35 2.59 -7.04 9.49
N ILE A 36 3.66 -6.41 9.99
CA ILE A 36 4.51 -6.98 11.05
C ILE A 36 3.71 -7.35 12.31
N PRO A 37 3.00 -6.41 12.98
CA PRO A 37 2.23 -6.75 14.17
C PRO A 37 1.08 -7.71 13.86
N MET A 38 0.44 -7.60 12.69
CA MET A 38 -0.65 -8.50 12.34
C MET A 38 -0.19 -9.94 12.13
N THR A 39 1.01 -10.14 11.57
CA THR A 39 1.68 -11.45 11.50
C THR A 39 1.90 -12.04 12.89
N PHE A 40 2.41 -11.24 13.84
CA PHE A 40 2.63 -11.69 15.22
C PHE A 40 1.31 -11.97 15.95
N VAL A 41 0.27 -11.17 15.72
CA VAL A 41 -1.08 -11.43 16.26
C VAL A 41 -1.63 -12.74 15.70
N GLY A 42 -1.50 -12.97 14.39
CA GLY A 42 -1.92 -14.24 13.76
C GLY A 42 -1.15 -15.44 14.31
N LEU A 43 0.17 -15.32 14.45
CA LEU A 43 1.00 -16.37 15.05
C LEU A 43 0.60 -16.62 16.51
N GLY A 44 0.50 -15.57 17.32
CA GLY A 44 0.15 -15.66 18.73
C GLY A 44 -1.25 -16.26 18.95
N ALA A 45 -2.21 -15.90 18.11
CA ALA A 45 -3.55 -16.49 18.12
C ALA A 45 -3.51 -17.99 17.75
N GLY A 46 -2.73 -18.36 16.74
CA GLY A 46 -2.51 -19.76 16.36
C GLY A 46 -1.89 -20.57 17.50
N VAL A 47 -0.81 -20.07 18.10
CA VAL A 47 -0.15 -20.72 19.26
C VAL A 47 -1.11 -20.83 20.44
N ALA A 48 -1.83 -19.77 20.78
CA ALA A 48 -2.76 -19.78 21.91
C ALA A 48 -3.91 -20.78 21.71
N TYR A 49 -4.44 -20.88 20.49
CA TYR A 49 -5.52 -21.80 20.17
C TYR A 49 -5.02 -23.25 20.09
N PHE A 50 -4.09 -23.54 19.17
CA PHE A 50 -3.63 -24.91 18.92
C PHE A 50 -2.76 -25.47 20.05
N GLY A 51 -2.04 -24.61 20.78
CA GLY A 51 -1.27 -25.02 21.97
C GLY A 51 -2.15 -25.34 23.18
N SER A 52 -3.42 -24.93 23.17
CA SER A 52 -4.39 -25.32 24.21
C SER A 52 -5.06 -26.67 23.94
N LEU A 53 -4.88 -27.24 22.74
CA LEU A 53 -5.45 -28.54 22.38
C LEU A 53 -4.54 -29.66 22.88
N GLU A 54 -5.13 -30.68 23.51
CA GLU A 54 -4.41 -31.90 23.86
C GLU A 54 -4.07 -32.67 22.58
N ALA A 55 -2.77 -32.83 22.32
CA ALA A 55 -2.28 -33.63 21.20
C ALA A 55 -2.06 -35.07 21.66
N ASP A 56 -3.02 -35.96 21.37
CA ASP A 56 -2.85 -37.39 21.56
C ASP A 56 -2.10 -38.01 20.38
N ALA A 57 -0.86 -38.46 20.62
CA ALA A 57 -0.02 -39.10 19.61
C ALA A 57 -0.61 -40.42 19.07
N ALA A 58 -1.56 -41.04 19.78
CA ALA A 58 -2.22 -42.27 19.34
C ALA A 58 -3.30 -42.05 18.27
N GLN A 59 -3.78 -40.81 18.08
CA GLN A 59 -4.86 -40.47 17.16
C GLN A 59 -4.34 -39.52 16.06
N PRO A 60 -3.86 -40.07 14.92
CA PRO A 60 -3.36 -39.24 13.83
C PRO A 60 -4.50 -38.46 13.15
N ILE A 61 -4.25 -37.19 12.83
CA ILE A 61 -5.16 -36.33 12.07
C ILE A 61 -4.77 -36.46 10.59
N PHE A 62 -5.67 -36.99 9.76
CA PHE A 62 -5.41 -37.29 8.33
C PHE A 62 -4.18 -38.20 8.11
N GLY A 63 -3.87 -39.09 9.05
CA GLY A 63 -2.68 -39.95 8.99
C GLY A 63 -1.36 -39.26 9.35
N ILE A 64 -1.42 -38.00 9.80
CA ILE A 64 -0.27 -37.21 10.25
C ILE A 64 -0.36 -37.05 11.77
N GLU A 65 0.79 -37.06 12.45
CA GLU A 65 0.87 -36.78 13.88
C GLU A 65 0.29 -35.38 14.20
N PRO A 66 -0.56 -35.23 15.23
CA PRO A 66 -1.22 -33.96 15.54
C PRO A 66 -0.27 -32.77 15.72
N MET A 67 0.94 -32.99 16.26
CA MET A 67 1.94 -31.93 16.45
C MET A 67 2.28 -31.21 15.13
N TRP A 68 2.49 -31.94 14.03
CA TRP A 68 2.80 -31.35 12.73
C TRP A 68 1.59 -30.63 12.13
N VAL A 69 0.39 -31.16 12.31
CA VAL A 69 -0.84 -30.54 11.84
C VAL A 69 -1.07 -29.20 12.54
N TYR A 70 -0.91 -29.15 13.86
CA TYR A 70 -1.06 -27.94 14.65
C TYR A 70 0.05 -26.92 14.39
N ALA A 71 1.29 -27.37 14.18
CA ALA A 71 2.38 -26.49 13.76
C ALA A 71 2.08 -25.86 12.39
N ALA A 72 1.64 -26.66 11.42
CA ALA A 72 1.26 -26.17 10.09
C ALA A 72 0.06 -25.21 10.17
N ALA A 73 -0.96 -25.54 10.97
CA ALA A 73 -2.12 -24.68 11.18
C ALA A 73 -1.75 -23.34 11.83
N THR A 74 -0.85 -23.36 12.81
CA THR A 74 -0.29 -22.16 13.45
C THR A 74 0.47 -21.28 12.45
N MET A 75 1.29 -21.88 11.59
CA MET A 75 1.95 -21.17 10.49
C MET A 75 0.94 -20.62 9.48
N GLY A 76 -0.18 -21.32 9.26
CA GLY A 76 -1.33 -20.83 8.51
C GLY A 76 -1.92 -19.55 9.11
N CYS A 77 -2.16 -19.52 10.43
CA CYS A 77 -2.65 -18.32 11.14
C CYS A 77 -1.67 -17.14 11.02
N MET A 78 -0.36 -17.39 11.12
CA MET A 78 0.67 -16.38 10.87
C MET A 78 0.57 -15.81 9.44
N GLY A 79 0.44 -16.69 8.43
CA GLY A 79 0.26 -16.30 7.03
C GLY A 79 -1.01 -15.48 6.79
N LEU A 80 -2.12 -15.83 7.44
CA LEU A 80 -3.36 -15.05 7.39
C LEU A 80 -3.17 -13.65 8.00
N GLY A 81 -2.47 -13.54 9.13
CA GLY A 81 -2.10 -12.26 9.73
C GLY A 81 -1.30 -11.38 8.78
N TYR A 82 -0.32 -11.96 8.09
CA TYR A 82 0.47 -11.28 7.07
C TYR A 82 -0.40 -10.74 5.91
N LEU A 83 -1.38 -11.51 5.43
CA LEU A 83 -2.27 -11.10 4.34
C LEU A 83 -3.27 -10.01 4.75
N ILE A 84 -3.78 -10.06 5.99
CA ILE A 84 -4.75 -9.10 6.52
C ILE A 84 -4.08 -7.78 6.95
N GLY A 85 -2.77 -7.80 7.24
CA GLY A 85 -2.03 -6.64 7.70
C GLY A 85 -2.20 -5.36 6.87
N PRO A 86 -1.93 -5.38 5.55
CA PRO A 86 -2.02 -4.17 4.71
C PRO A 86 -3.43 -3.58 4.62
N THR A 87 -4.47 -4.42 4.58
CA THR A 87 -5.86 -3.95 4.47
C THR A 87 -6.31 -3.25 5.75
N LEU A 88 -5.93 -3.78 6.92
CA LEU A 88 -6.15 -3.10 8.20
C LEU A 88 -5.34 -1.81 8.31
N GLY A 89 -4.07 -1.81 7.88
CA GLY A 89 -3.22 -0.61 7.88
C GLY A 89 -3.79 0.52 7.03
N GLY A 90 -4.25 0.21 5.81
CA GLY A 90 -4.91 1.18 4.94
C GLY A 90 -6.22 1.71 5.51
N THR A 91 -7.00 0.84 6.17
CA THR A 91 -8.25 1.23 6.83
C THR A 91 -7.99 2.18 8.00
N LEU A 92 -7.04 1.85 8.88
CA LEU A 92 -6.62 2.71 10.00
C LEU A 92 -6.07 4.06 9.52
N TRP A 93 -5.31 4.06 8.43
CA TRP A 93 -4.83 5.30 7.83
C TRP A 93 -6.00 6.17 7.33
N ARG A 94 -7.00 5.57 6.65
CA ARG A 94 -8.18 6.31 6.16
C ARG A 94 -9.02 6.86 7.30
N THR A 95 -9.19 6.13 8.39
CA THR A 95 -9.98 6.59 9.55
C THR A 95 -9.28 7.74 10.28
N THR A 96 -7.95 7.66 10.47
CA THR A 96 -7.15 8.74 11.09
C THR A 96 -7.13 10.01 10.25
N HIS A 97 -7.10 9.88 8.91
CA HIS A 97 -7.06 11.02 7.97
C HIS A 97 -8.44 11.43 7.43
N ARG A 98 -9.54 10.90 7.98
CA ARG A 98 -10.91 11.06 7.44
C ARG A 98 -11.32 12.51 7.13
N ARG A 99 -10.86 13.46 7.95
CA ARG A 99 -11.20 14.90 7.81
C ARG A 99 -10.55 15.54 6.58
N MET A 100 -9.41 15.02 6.14
CA MET A 100 -8.62 15.55 5.02
C MET A 100 -8.80 14.73 3.74
N MET A 101 -9.61 13.65 3.76
CA MET A 101 -9.75 12.74 2.62
C MET A 101 -10.25 13.44 1.36
N SER A 102 -11.20 14.37 1.47
CA SER A 102 -11.67 15.12 0.30
C SER A 102 -10.56 15.95 -0.35
N ALA A 103 -9.73 16.63 0.45
CA ALA A 103 -8.59 17.40 -0.04
C ALA A 103 -7.51 16.49 -0.66
N ILE A 104 -7.24 15.34 -0.04
CA ILE A 104 -6.27 14.36 -0.51
C ILE A 104 -6.73 13.74 -1.84
N GLU A 105 -8.00 13.36 -1.96
CA GLU A 105 -8.57 12.78 -3.18
C GLU A 105 -8.58 13.80 -4.34
N LEU A 106 -8.86 15.07 -4.07
CA LEU A 106 -8.75 16.12 -5.08
C LEU A 106 -7.31 16.28 -5.57
N LYS A 107 -6.35 16.35 -4.64
CA LYS A 107 -4.91 16.47 -4.98
C LYS A 107 -4.37 15.24 -5.69
N ASP A 108 -4.85 14.04 -5.34
CA ASP A 108 -4.45 12.81 -6.02
C ASP A 108 -4.95 12.77 -7.47
N LYS A 109 -6.16 13.28 -7.74
CA LYS A 109 -6.63 13.49 -9.12
C LYS A 109 -5.77 14.47 -9.90
N GLU A 110 -5.43 15.62 -9.30
CA GLU A 110 -4.50 16.59 -9.91
C GLU A 110 -3.13 15.97 -10.18
N PHE A 111 -2.63 15.19 -9.23
CA PHE A 111 -1.35 14.49 -9.35
C PHE A 111 -1.40 13.46 -10.49
N HIS A 112 -2.44 12.63 -10.54
CA HIS A 112 -2.63 11.66 -11.61
C HIS A 112 -2.69 12.33 -12.98
N ALA A 113 -3.43 13.44 -13.13
CA ALA A 113 -3.45 14.20 -14.37
C ALA A 113 -2.05 14.70 -14.79
N ARG A 114 -1.23 15.13 -13.82
CA ARG A 114 0.17 15.52 -14.08
C ARG A 114 1.04 14.34 -14.49
N ILE A 115 0.87 13.16 -13.89
CA ILE A 115 1.61 11.94 -14.28
C ILE A 115 1.22 11.54 -15.70
N VAL A 116 -0.08 11.44 -16.00
CA VAL A 116 -0.56 11.09 -17.35
C VAL A 116 -0.05 12.05 -18.41
N LYS A 117 0.05 13.35 -18.10
CA LYS A 117 0.59 14.35 -19.02
C LYS A 117 2.08 14.18 -19.34
N HIS A 118 2.88 13.69 -18.39
CA HIS A 118 4.35 13.67 -18.52
C HIS A 118 4.95 12.26 -18.62
N ARG A 119 4.16 11.21 -18.44
CA ARG A 119 4.61 9.82 -18.59
C ARG A 119 5.01 9.56 -20.04
N VAL A 120 6.00 8.70 -20.22
CA VAL A 120 6.46 8.23 -21.54
C VAL A 120 5.42 7.30 -22.18
N ASP A 121 5.49 7.16 -23.49
CA ASP A 121 4.70 6.18 -24.23
C ASP A 121 5.30 4.77 -24.04
N PRO A 122 4.57 3.81 -23.46
CA PRO A 122 5.11 2.48 -23.17
C PRO A 122 5.33 1.65 -24.44
N SER A 123 4.74 2.03 -25.58
CA SER A 123 4.96 1.33 -26.86
C SER A 123 6.39 1.47 -27.37
N ARG A 124 7.16 2.45 -26.89
CA ARG A 124 8.54 2.73 -27.30
C ARG A 124 9.59 2.01 -26.45
N GLN A 125 9.17 1.00 -25.69
CA GLN A 125 10.05 0.19 -24.87
C GLN A 125 10.94 -0.72 -25.72
N SER A 126 12.20 -0.87 -25.35
CA SER A 126 13.09 -1.90 -25.89
C SER A 126 13.81 -2.64 -24.75
N ALA A 127 14.41 -3.80 -25.04
CA ALA A 127 15.18 -4.56 -24.05
C ALA A 127 16.35 -3.74 -23.46
N MET A 128 16.94 -2.84 -24.25
CA MET A 128 18.06 -1.98 -23.86
C MET A 128 17.60 -0.64 -23.26
N ASN A 129 16.32 -0.30 -23.37
CA ASN A 129 15.71 0.91 -22.81
C ASN A 129 14.37 0.56 -22.14
N PRO A 130 14.38 0.01 -20.91
CA PRO A 130 13.16 -0.30 -20.18
C PRO A 130 12.42 0.98 -19.79
N VAL A 131 11.10 0.90 -19.73
CA VAL A 131 10.24 2.04 -19.36
C VAL A 131 10.51 2.40 -17.89
N PRO A 132 10.80 3.69 -17.57
CA PRO A 132 10.90 4.15 -16.19
C PRO A 132 9.54 4.02 -15.47
N ASP A 133 9.49 4.32 -14.17
CA ASP A 133 8.27 4.26 -13.36
C ASP A 133 7.08 4.93 -14.08
N TYR A 134 6.18 4.13 -14.68
CA TYR A 134 5.14 4.63 -15.59
C TYR A 134 3.99 5.32 -14.84
N TYR A 135 3.69 4.83 -13.63
CA TYR A 135 2.58 5.32 -12.80
C TYR A 135 3.02 6.33 -11.73
N GLY A 136 4.32 6.58 -11.59
CA GLY A 136 4.84 7.48 -10.58
C GLY A 136 4.65 6.94 -9.15
N GLU A 137 4.73 5.62 -8.98
CA GLU A 137 4.52 4.95 -7.70
C GLU A 137 5.59 5.34 -6.67
N LYS A 138 6.82 5.61 -7.12
CA LYS A 138 7.96 5.90 -6.25
C LYS A 138 8.04 7.38 -5.85
N ILE A 139 7.12 8.22 -6.32
CA ILE A 139 7.13 9.66 -6.04
C ILE A 139 6.54 9.91 -4.65
N GLY A 140 7.40 10.21 -3.68
CA GLY A 140 7.00 10.57 -2.31
C GLY A 140 7.50 11.94 -1.85
N SER A 141 8.17 12.68 -2.72
CA SER A 141 8.64 14.04 -2.44
C SER A 141 8.76 14.86 -3.73
N LEU A 142 8.91 16.18 -3.60
CA LEU A 142 9.14 17.08 -4.74
C LEU A 142 10.46 16.75 -5.46
N HIS A 143 11.48 16.32 -4.73
CA HIS A 143 12.74 15.88 -5.32
C HIS A 143 12.54 14.63 -6.19
N ASP A 144 11.79 13.64 -5.70
CA ASP A 144 11.47 12.43 -6.45
C ASP A 144 10.66 12.75 -7.70
N TYR A 145 9.73 13.70 -7.61
CA TYR A 145 8.95 14.16 -8.76
C TYR A 145 9.84 14.78 -9.84
N ARG A 146 10.78 15.65 -9.47
CA ARG A 146 11.73 16.25 -10.43
C ARG A 146 12.66 15.21 -11.03
N ARG A 147 13.10 14.22 -10.23
CA ARG A 147 13.91 13.09 -10.73
C ARG A 147 13.11 12.30 -11.75
N TRP A 148 11.88 11.94 -11.41
CA TRP A 148 10.97 11.23 -12.29
C TRP A 148 10.78 11.94 -13.63
N LEU A 149 10.52 13.26 -13.63
CA LEU A 149 10.41 14.04 -14.87
C LEU A 149 11.66 13.96 -15.76
N ARG A 150 12.86 14.00 -15.15
CA ARG A 150 14.11 13.84 -15.89
C ARG A 150 14.26 12.43 -16.47
N ASP A 151 13.84 11.41 -15.74
CA ASP A 151 13.91 10.02 -16.20
C ASP A 151 12.96 9.79 -17.39
N GLN A 152 11.74 10.35 -17.34
CA GLN A 152 10.81 10.35 -18.47
C GLN A 152 11.41 11.07 -19.70
N ALA A 153 12.01 12.25 -19.51
CA ALA A 153 12.64 13.00 -20.60
C ALA A 153 13.84 12.27 -21.22
N LYS A 154 14.68 11.62 -20.38
CA LYS A 154 15.81 10.80 -20.84
C LYS A 154 15.34 9.61 -21.66
N PHE A 155 14.28 8.93 -21.22
CA PHE A 155 13.69 7.82 -21.96
C PHE A 155 13.18 8.27 -23.33
N ASN A 156 12.42 9.37 -23.38
CA ASN A 156 11.91 9.92 -24.65
C ASN A 156 13.04 10.31 -25.61
N LYS A 157 14.13 10.89 -25.09
CA LYS A 157 15.30 11.23 -25.91
C LYS A 157 15.94 9.97 -26.51
N LYS A 158 16.18 8.94 -25.70
CA LYS A 158 16.74 7.66 -26.15
C LYS A 158 15.84 6.93 -27.14
N ALA A 159 14.52 7.01 -26.92
CA ALA A 159 13.54 6.41 -27.83
C ALA A 159 13.47 7.12 -29.19
N MET A 160 13.83 8.41 -29.25
CA MET A 160 13.80 9.19 -30.48
C MET A 160 15.13 9.12 -31.27
N TRP A 161 16.27 9.02 -30.58
CA TRP A 161 17.58 8.80 -31.19
C TRP A 161 18.22 7.55 -30.58
N PRO A 162 17.97 6.36 -31.18
CA PRO A 162 18.80 5.20 -30.92
C PRO A 162 20.22 5.57 -31.36
N GLU A 163 21.17 5.62 -30.43
CA GLU A 163 22.59 5.64 -30.80
C GLU A 163 22.94 4.20 -31.16
N ASP A 164 23.28 3.97 -32.44
CA ASP A 164 23.73 2.68 -32.99
C ASP A 164 25.11 2.27 -32.45
#